data_AF-A0A2J8QXH6-F1
#
_entry.id   AF-A0A2J8QXH6-F1
#
_cell.length_a   1.000
_cell.length_b   1.000
_cell.length_c   1.000
_cell.angle_alpha   90.00
_cell.angle_beta   90.00
_cell.angle_gamma   90.00
#
_symmetry.space_group_name_H-M   'P 1'
#
loop_
_entity.id
_entity.type
_entity.pdbx_description
1 polymer ?
#
loop_
_entity_poly.entity_id
_entity_poly.type
_entity_poly.pdbx_seq_one_letter_code
_entity_poly.pdbx_strand_id
1 'polypeptide(L)'
;MADELSEKQVYDAHTKEIDLVNRDPKHLNDDVVKIDFEDVIAEPEGTHSFDGIWKASFTTFTVTKYWFYRLLSALFGIPMALIWGIYFAILSFLHIWAVVPCIKSFLIEIQCISRVYSIYVHTVCDPLFEAVGKIFSNVRINLQKEI
;
A
#
# COMPACT_ATOMS: atom_id res chain seq x y z
N MET A 1 5.76 -20.83 18.43
CA MET A 1 4.69 -19.89 18.08
C MET A 1 4.97 -19.06 16.82
N ALA A 2 6.12 -18.38 16.65
CA ALA A 2 6.44 -17.71 15.38
C ALA A 2 6.86 -18.69 14.26
N ASP A 3 7.64 -19.72 14.59
CA ASP A 3 8.08 -20.74 13.61
C ASP A 3 6.95 -21.70 13.17
N GLU A 4 6.00 -22.01 14.07
CA GLU A 4 4.84 -22.86 13.73
C GLU A 4 3.85 -22.16 12.78
N LEU A 5 3.82 -20.82 12.77
CA LEU A 5 3.04 -20.03 11.82
C LEU A 5 3.63 -20.13 10.40
N SER A 6 4.96 -20.15 10.31
CA SER A 6 5.69 -20.30 9.04
C SER A 6 5.44 -21.67 8.40
N GLU A 7 5.51 -22.76 9.16
CA GLU A 7 5.27 -24.11 8.61
C GLU A 7 3.81 -24.34 8.19
N LYS A 8 2.82 -23.84 8.95
CA LYS A 8 1.41 -23.92 8.54
C LYS A 8 1.10 -23.10 7.27
N GLN A 9 1.78 -21.97 7.07
CA GLN A 9 1.59 -21.15 5.86
C GLN A 9 2.14 -21.82 4.58
N VAL A 10 3.16 -22.67 4.68
CA VAL A 10 3.76 -23.36 3.52
C VAL A 10 2.92 -24.54 3.04
N TYR A 11 2.28 -25.29 3.94
CA TYR A 11 1.40 -26.42 3.58
C TYR A 11 0.01 -25.98 3.06
N ASP A 12 -0.46 -24.78 3.39
CA ASP A 12 -1.81 -24.30 3.08
C ASP A 12 -1.95 -23.63 1.70
N ALA A 13 -0.84 -23.27 1.04
CA ALA A 13 -0.90 -22.48 -0.20
C ALA A 13 -1.49 -23.23 -1.41
N HIS A 14 -1.29 -24.55 -1.51
CA HIS A 14 -1.76 -25.37 -2.64
C HIS A 14 -3.11 -26.07 -2.40
N THR A 15 -3.55 -26.15 -1.14
CA THR A 15 -4.78 -26.88 -0.75
C THR A 15 -5.87 -25.96 -0.24
N LYS A 16 -5.64 -24.64 -0.27
CA LYS A 16 -6.64 -23.67 0.18
C LYS A 16 -7.90 -23.79 -0.67
N GLU A 17 -9.02 -24.09 -0.02
CA GLU A 17 -10.34 -24.06 -0.67
C GLU A 17 -10.59 -22.65 -1.18
N ILE A 18 -10.76 -22.52 -2.51
CA ILE A 18 -11.07 -21.24 -3.14
C ILE A 18 -12.57 -21.00 -3.11
N ASP A 19 -13.00 -19.83 -2.64
CA ASP A 19 -14.40 -19.43 -2.72
C ASP A 19 -14.73 -19.06 -4.18
N LEU A 20 -15.59 -19.88 -4.79
CA LEU A 20 -16.02 -19.70 -6.18
C LEU A 20 -17.12 -18.64 -6.32
N VAL A 21 -17.81 -18.30 -5.23
CA VAL A 21 -18.91 -17.34 -5.15
C VAL A 21 -18.36 -15.96 -4.84
N ASN A 22 -17.59 -15.81 -3.75
CA ASN A 22 -16.91 -14.56 -3.42
C ASN A 22 -15.45 -14.57 -3.88
N ARG A 23 -15.23 -14.04 -5.09
CA ARG A 23 -13.89 -13.95 -5.71
C ARG A 23 -13.09 -12.71 -5.29
N ASP A 24 -13.69 -11.79 -4.53
CA ASP A 24 -13.01 -10.61 -3.98
C ASP A 24 -13.23 -10.50 -2.45
N PRO A 25 -12.75 -11.49 -1.66
CA PRO A 25 -12.95 -11.51 -0.21
C PRO A 25 -12.22 -10.37 0.52
N LYS A 26 -11.29 -9.68 -0.16
CA LYS A 26 -10.55 -8.55 0.40
C LYS A 26 -11.10 -7.20 -0.08
N HIS A 27 -12.18 -7.20 -0.86
CA HIS A 27 -12.83 -5.99 -1.33
C HIS A 27 -11.87 -5.05 -2.09
N LEU A 28 -10.94 -5.61 -2.86
CA LEU A 28 -9.92 -4.84 -3.57
C LEU A 28 -10.53 -3.99 -4.70
N ASN A 29 -11.64 -4.45 -5.30
CA ASN A 29 -12.25 -3.83 -6.47
C ASN A 29 -13.55 -3.09 -6.18
N ASP A 30 -13.90 -2.89 -4.91
CA ASP A 30 -15.22 -2.42 -4.49
C ASP A 30 -15.55 -1.00 -4.98
N ASP A 31 -14.53 -0.16 -5.18
CA ASP A 31 -14.68 1.25 -5.58
C ASP A 31 -14.34 1.50 -7.07
N VAL A 32 -13.79 0.51 -7.77
CA VAL A 32 -13.19 0.71 -9.12
C VAL A 32 -14.00 0.03 -10.23
N VAL A 33 -14.67 -1.10 -9.95
CA VAL A 33 -15.25 -1.96 -10.99
C VAL A 33 -16.78 -1.88 -11.07
N LYS A 34 -17.43 -1.14 -10.15
CA LYS A 34 -18.87 -0.89 -10.17
C LYS A 34 -19.20 0.25 -11.14
N ILE A 35 -19.20 -0.06 -12.42
CA ILE A 35 -19.72 0.83 -13.48
C ILE A 35 -21.09 0.29 -13.87
N ASP A 36 -22.13 1.04 -13.51
CA ASP A 36 -23.51 0.73 -13.84
C ASP A 36 -23.91 1.30 -15.21
N PHE A 37 -25.04 0.83 -15.76
CA PHE A 37 -25.50 1.29 -17.08
C PHE A 37 -25.77 2.79 -17.07
N GLU A 38 -26.38 3.27 -15.99
CA GLU A 38 -26.72 4.66 -15.74
C GLU A 38 -25.48 5.56 -15.56
N ASP A 39 -24.32 5.00 -15.18
CA ASP A 39 -23.06 5.76 -15.11
C ASP A 39 -22.47 6.03 -16.52
N VAL A 40 -22.82 5.19 -17.50
CA VAL A 40 -22.32 5.30 -18.88
C VAL A 40 -23.31 6.01 -19.78
N ILE A 41 -24.60 5.70 -19.63
CA ILE A 41 -25.69 6.22 -20.44
C ILE A 41 -26.79 6.68 -19.48
N ALA A 42 -27.03 7.98 -19.42
CA ALA A 42 -28.07 8.58 -18.59
C ALA A 42 -28.99 9.46 -19.44
N GLU A 43 -30.29 9.34 -19.22
CA GLU A 43 -31.31 10.23 -19.79
C GLU A 43 -31.78 11.23 -18.70
N PRO A 44 -31.85 12.55 -19.00
CA PRO A 44 -32.33 13.55 -18.03
C PRO A 44 -33.86 13.50 -17.87
N GLU A 45 -34.37 13.98 -16.73
CA GLU A 45 -35.80 13.92 -16.31
C GLU A 45 -36.82 14.58 -17.26
N GLY A 46 -36.37 15.26 -18.33
CA GLY A 46 -37.22 15.92 -19.33
C GLY A 46 -37.20 15.29 -20.72
N THR A 47 -36.37 14.26 -20.97
CA THR A 47 -36.19 13.69 -22.32
C THR A 47 -35.93 12.18 -22.24
N HIS A 48 -36.95 11.43 -21.82
CA HIS A 48 -36.91 9.98 -21.74
C HIS A 48 -37.24 9.32 -23.09
N SER A 49 -36.42 8.36 -23.49
CA SER A 49 -36.71 7.42 -24.56
C SER A 49 -37.85 6.48 -24.16
N PHE A 50 -38.41 5.76 -25.14
CA PHE A 50 -39.41 4.73 -24.85
C PHE A 50 -38.86 3.67 -23.86
N ASP A 51 -39.64 3.34 -22.83
CA ASP A 51 -39.29 2.35 -21.79
C ASP A 51 -38.77 1.01 -22.33
N GLY A 52 -39.33 0.55 -23.46
CA GLY A 52 -38.91 -0.69 -24.10
C GLY A 52 -37.49 -0.62 -24.66
N ILE A 53 -37.11 0.53 -25.23
CA ILE A 53 -35.76 0.77 -25.77
C ILE A 53 -34.78 0.94 -24.61
N TRP A 54 -35.18 1.64 -23.55
CA TRP A 54 -34.36 1.79 -22.34
C TRP A 54 -34.04 0.43 -21.69
N LYS A 55 -35.05 -0.41 -21.48
CA LYS A 55 -34.87 -1.77 -20.94
C LYS A 55 -34.06 -2.69 -21.86
N ALA A 56 -34.29 -2.62 -23.17
CA ALA A 56 -33.49 -3.37 -24.14
C ALA A 56 -32.03 -2.95 -24.10
N SER A 57 -31.75 -1.65 -24.04
CA SER A 57 -30.40 -1.09 -23.96
C SER A 57 -29.68 -1.52 -22.69
N PHE A 58 -30.35 -1.42 -21.52
CA PHE A 58 -29.84 -1.92 -20.24
C PHE A 58 -29.48 -3.42 -20.30
N THR A 59 -30.39 -4.23 -20.86
CA THR A 59 -30.21 -5.68 -20.97
C THR A 59 -29.05 -6.02 -21.90
N THR A 60 -29.03 -5.42 -23.10
CA THR A 60 -27.97 -5.66 -24.09
C THR A 60 -26.62 -5.22 -23.56
N PHE A 61 -26.53 -4.09 -22.85
CA PHE A 61 -25.29 -3.63 -22.21
C PHE A 61 -24.79 -4.64 -21.17
N THR A 62 -25.65 -5.05 -20.24
CA THR A 62 -25.29 -5.96 -19.15
C THR A 62 -24.86 -7.33 -19.66
N VAL A 63 -25.63 -7.91 -20.60
CA VAL A 63 -25.35 -9.22 -21.18
C VAL A 63 -24.05 -9.18 -21.99
N THR A 64 -23.87 -8.17 -22.84
CA THR A 64 -22.65 -8.00 -23.64
C THR A 64 -21.43 -7.88 -22.73
N LYS A 65 -21.47 -6.99 -21.73
CA LYS A 65 -20.39 -6.83 -20.75
C LYS A 65 -20.02 -8.15 -20.07
N TYR A 66 -21.04 -8.89 -19.60
CA TYR A 66 -20.84 -10.16 -18.92
C TYR A 66 -20.18 -11.22 -19.81
N TRP A 67 -20.64 -11.39 -21.04
CA TRP A 67 -20.11 -12.38 -21.96
C TRP A 67 -18.69 -12.05 -22.43
N PHE A 68 -18.42 -10.78 -22.76
CA PHE A 68 -17.06 -10.36 -23.11
C PHE A 68 -16.10 -10.55 -21.94
N TYR A 69 -16.49 -10.17 -20.72
CA TYR A 69 -15.68 -10.41 -19.53
C TYR A 69 -15.35 -11.89 -19.35
N ARG A 70 -16.34 -12.77 -19.54
CA ARG A 70 -16.13 -14.23 -19.41
C ARG A 70 -15.19 -14.78 -20.48
N LEU A 71 -15.32 -14.31 -21.72
CA LEU A 71 -14.45 -14.71 -22.83
C LEU A 71 -13.00 -14.25 -22.59
N LEU A 72 -12.82 -12.97 -22.23
CA LEU A 72 -11.49 -12.43 -21.92
C LEU A 72 -10.86 -13.14 -20.72
N SER A 73 -11.63 -13.41 -19.67
CA SER A 73 -11.15 -14.13 -18.49
C SER A 73 -10.77 -15.58 -18.82
N ALA A 74 -11.52 -16.25 -19.70
CA ALA A 74 -11.19 -17.60 -20.15
C ALA A 74 -9.89 -17.62 -20.98
N LEU A 75 -9.68 -16.59 -21.81
CA LEU A 75 -8.51 -16.52 -22.69
C LEU A 75 -7.24 -16.06 -21.96
N PHE A 76 -7.34 -15.02 -21.13
CA PHE A 76 -6.19 -14.36 -20.51
C PHE A 76 -6.06 -14.61 -19.00
N GLY A 77 -7.07 -15.17 -18.34
CA GLY A 77 -7.05 -15.37 -16.89
C GLY A 77 -5.90 -16.26 -16.42
N ILE A 78 -5.75 -17.45 -17.01
CA ILE A 78 -4.68 -18.39 -16.64
C ILE A 78 -3.29 -17.85 -17.00
N PRO A 79 -3.04 -17.34 -18.24
CA PRO A 79 -1.76 -16.74 -18.58
C PRO A 79 -1.37 -15.58 -17.63
N MET A 80 -2.31 -14.70 -17.30
CA MET A 80 -2.04 -13.56 -16.43
C MET A 80 -1.75 -14.00 -14.99
N ALA A 81 -2.47 -15.01 -14.49
CA ALA A 81 -2.19 -15.59 -13.17
C ALA A 81 -0.78 -16.17 -13.07
N LEU A 82 -0.31 -16.86 -14.13
CA LEU A 82 1.06 -17.38 -14.19
C LEU A 82 2.11 -16.27 -14.19
N ILE A 83 1.91 -15.21 -14.98
CA ILE A 83 2.82 -14.06 -15.04
C ILE A 83 2.96 -13.41 -13.66
N TRP A 84 1.83 -13.12 -13.00
CA TRP A 84 1.83 -12.54 -11.66
C TRP A 84 2.47 -13.48 -10.62
N GLY A 85 2.20 -14.78 -10.68
CA GLY A 85 2.81 -15.77 -9.80
C GLY A 85 4.34 -15.77 -9.89
N ILE A 86 4.88 -15.79 -11.12
CA ILE A 86 6.33 -15.73 -11.35
C ILE A 86 6.91 -14.40 -10.87
N TYR A 87 6.24 -13.29 -11.18
CA TYR A 87 6.66 -11.95 -10.76
C TYR A 87 6.82 -11.85 -9.24
N PHE A 88 5.79 -12.25 -8.49
CA PHE A 88 5.84 -12.22 -7.02
C PHE A 88 6.85 -13.22 -6.44
N ALA A 89 7.08 -14.36 -7.08
CA ALA A 89 8.12 -15.30 -6.66
C ALA A 89 9.52 -14.69 -6.78
N ILE A 90 9.84 -14.04 -7.91
CA ILE A 90 11.12 -13.36 -8.12
C ILE A 90 11.29 -12.20 -7.14
N LEU A 91 10.25 -11.37 -6.97
CA LEU A 91 10.28 -10.28 -6.00
C LEU A 91 10.54 -10.78 -4.57
N SER A 92 9.87 -11.86 -4.18
CA SER A 92 10.05 -12.46 -2.85
C SER A 92 11.47 -12.97 -2.66
N PHE A 93 12.04 -13.61 -3.68
CA PHE A 93 13.44 -14.05 -3.67
C PHE A 93 14.40 -12.87 -3.51
N LEU A 94 14.28 -11.84 -4.35
CA LEU A 94 15.13 -10.65 -4.25
C LEU A 94 14.99 -9.94 -2.90
N HIS A 95 13.77 -9.84 -2.39
CA HIS A 95 13.52 -9.23 -1.09
C HIS A 95 14.26 -9.96 0.04
N ILE A 96 14.12 -11.28 0.11
CA ILE A 96 14.72 -12.09 1.19
C ILE A 96 16.25 -12.17 1.06
N TRP A 97 16.75 -12.39 -0.16
CA TRP A 97 18.17 -12.71 -0.38
C TRP A 97 19.06 -11.51 -0.69
N ALA A 98 18.49 -10.41 -1.22
CA ALA A 98 19.25 -9.19 -1.51
C ALA A 98 18.83 -8.03 -0.61
N VAL A 99 17.53 -7.70 -0.56
CA VAL A 99 17.07 -6.48 0.13
C VAL A 99 17.26 -6.59 1.65
N VAL A 100 16.85 -7.68 2.28
CA VAL A 100 16.97 -7.85 3.74
C VAL A 100 18.44 -7.80 4.19
N PRO A 101 19.40 -8.54 3.60
CA PRO A 101 20.81 -8.41 3.94
C PRO A 101 21.35 -7.00 3.70
N CYS A 102 21.01 -6.36 2.58
CA CYS A 102 21.43 -4.98 2.29
C CYS A 102 20.92 -4.01 3.36
N ILE A 103 19.64 -4.06 3.73
CA ILE A 103 19.08 -3.23 4.81
C ILE A 103 19.81 -3.48 6.13
N LYS A 104 20.08 -4.75 6.47
CA LYS A 104 20.81 -5.11 7.69
C LYS A 104 22.25 -4.56 7.67
N SER A 105 22.95 -4.64 6.55
CA SER A 105 24.29 -4.06 6.37
C SER A 105 24.28 -2.54 6.50
N PHE A 106 23.36 -1.85 5.82
CA PHE A 106 23.20 -0.40 5.94
C PHE A 106 22.88 0.04 7.38
N LEU A 107 22.08 -0.74 8.11
CA LEU A 107 21.76 -0.43 9.50
C LEU A 107 23.01 -0.50 10.39
N ILE A 108 23.90 -1.49 10.17
CA ILE A 108 25.17 -1.59 10.89
C ILE A 108 26.08 -0.39 10.56
N GLU A 109 26.19 -0.01 9.28
CA GLU A 109 26.96 1.17 8.87
C GLU A 109 26.42 2.46 9.49
N ILE A 110 25.10 2.66 9.47
CA ILE A 110 24.44 3.82 10.07
C ILE A 110 24.66 3.84 11.59
N GLN A 111 24.64 2.69 12.28
CA GLN A 111 24.95 2.65 13.71
C GLN A 111 26.39 3.10 14.01
N CYS A 112 27.36 2.74 13.17
CA CYS A 112 28.72 3.23 13.28
C CYS A 112 28.81 4.74 13.05
N ILE A 113 28.18 5.25 11.99
CA ILE A 113 28.15 6.69 11.68
C ILE A 113 27.46 7.47 12.80
N SER A 114 26.36 6.94 13.34
CA SER A 114 25.61 7.55 14.45
C SER A 114 26.47 7.73 15.70
N ARG A 115 27.32 6.75 16.04
CA ARG A 115 28.28 6.89 17.15
C ARG A 115 29.31 8.00 16.89
N VAL A 116 29.88 8.04 15.70
CA VAL A 116 30.85 9.09 15.32
C VAL A 116 30.19 10.46 15.34
N TYR A 117 28.96 10.57 14.80
CA TYR A 117 28.16 11.78 14.81
C TYR A 117 27.84 12.24 16.24
N SER A 118 27.47 11.33 17.14
CA SER A 118 27.24 11.66 18.56
C SER A 118 28.51 12.19 19.24
N ILE A 119 29.67 11.57 19.01
CA ILE A 119 30.95 12.08 19.53
C ILE A 119 31.25 13.47 18.96
N TYR A 120 31.04 13.69 17.66
CA TYR A 120 31.24 14.99 17.03
C TYR A 120 30.33 16.07 17.66
N VAL A 121 29.05 15.78 17.86
CA VAL A 121 28.11 16.69 18.51
C VAL A 121 28.55 16.99 19.95
N HIS A 122 28.93 15.99 20.74
CA HIS A 122 29.38 16.22 22.12
C HIS A 122 30.70 16.99 22.22
N THR A 123 31.61 16.81 21.27
CA THR A 123 32.92 17.48 21.32
C THR A 123 32.90 18.89 20.77
N VAL A 124 31.99 19.21 19.85
CA VAL A 124 31.93 20.51 19.16
C VAL A 124 30.73 21.32 19.60
N CYS A 125 29.53 20.74 19.57
CA CYS A 125 28.30 21.47 19.82
C CYS A 125 28.10 21.72 21.32
N ASP A 126 28.35 20.75 22.20
CA ASP A 126 28.19 20.96 23.65
C ASP A 126 29.02 22.13 24.19
N PRO A 127 30.33 22.27 23.92
CA PRO A 127 31.09 23.42 24.41
C PRO A 127 30.64 24.74 23.78
N LEU A 128 30.16 24.74 22.53
CA LEU A 128 29.59 25.93 21.89
C LEU A 128 28.28 26.35 22.58
N PHE A 129 27.36 25.42 22.79
CA PHE A 129 26.11 25.68 23.48
C PHE A 129 26.32 26.05 24.95
N GLU A 130 27.31 25.46 25.62
CA GLU A 130 27.67 25.85 26.98
C GLU A 130 28.27 27.27 27.03
N ALA A 131 29.14 27.62 26.09
CA ALA A 131 29.70 28.96 25.98
C ALA A 131 28.61 30.02 25.72
N VAL A 132 27.69 29.72 24.79
CA VAL A 132 26.52 30.58 24.51
C VAL A 132 25.63 30.69 25.75
N GLY A 133 25.36 29.59 26.44
CA GLY A 133 24.61 29.58 27.70
C GLY A 133 25.24 30.46 28.79
N LYS A 134 26.58 30.49 28.90
CA LYS A 134 27.31 31.38 29.83
C LYS A 134 27.22 32.85 29.45
N ILE A 135 27.14 33.18 28.16
CA ILE A 135 26.91 34.57 27.71
C ILE A 135 25.54 35.07 28.18
N PHE A 136 24.50 34.23 28.05
CA PHE A 136 23.15 34.58 28.47
C PHE A 136 22.90 34.45 29.99
N SER A 137 23.65 33.60 30.72
CA SER A 137 23.45 33.42 32.16
C SER A 137 23.84 34.63 33.01
N ASN A 138 24.68 35.53 32.47
CA ASN A 138 25.10 36.75 33.15
C ASN A 138 24.02 37.86 33.13
N VAL A 139 22.91 37.66 32.42
CA VAL A 139 21.78 38.60 32.40
C VAL A 139 20.92 38.37 33.65
N ARG A 140 21.26 39.05 34.75
CA ARG A 140 20.43 39.10 35.95
C ARG A 140 19.31 40.13 35.77
N ILE A 141 18.08 39.63 35.57
CA ILE A 141 16.87 40.46 35.57
C ILE A 141 16.47 40.70 37.03
N ASN A 142 16.74 41.89 37.55
CA ASN A 142 16.16 42.34 38.82
C ASN A 142 14.76 42.90 38.53
N LEU A 143 13.73 42.10 38.78
CA LEU A 143 12.35 42.57 38.73
C LEU A 143 12.07 43.42 39.99
N GLN A 144 12.23 44.74 39.87
CA GLN A 144 11.68 45.66 40.85
C GLN A 144 10.16 45.66 40.68
N LYS A 145 9.47 45.01 41.63
CA LYS A 145 8.02 45.02 41.72
C LYS A 145 7.63 46.39 42.27
N GLU A 146 7.21 47.30 41.38
CA GLU A 146 6.61 48.56 41.79
C GLU A 146 5.21 48.28 42.36
N ILE A 147 4.92 48.93 43.49
CA ILE A 147 3.77 48.74 44.38
C ILE A 147 2.50 49.31 43.73
#